data_AF-A0A3B8R5Z5-F1
#
_entry.id   AF-A0A3B8R5Z5-F1
#
_cell.length_a   1.000
_cell.length_b   1.000
_cell.length_c   1.000
_cell.angle_alpha   90.00
_cell.angle_beta   90.00
_cell.angle_gamma   90.00
#
_symmetry.space_group_name_H-M   'P 1'
#
loop_
_entity.id
_entity.type
_entity.pdbx_description
1 polymer ?
#
loop_
_entity_poly.entity_id
_entity_poly.type
_entity_poly.pdbx_seq_one_letter_code
_entity_poly.pdbx_strand_id
1 'polypeptide(L)'
;MSRSDTITRRLYQIAGPIILANLATPLLGMVDTAVIGQLGEPQLLGALALGAMIFNLVFWGFGFLRMGTTALVAQAKGRADPAAIRDHLSRSLLLAVVLGLFLCLLQQP
;
A
#
# COMPACT_ATOMS: atom_id res chain seq x y z
N MET A 1 -18.15 -34.40 1.88
CA MET A 1 -17.98 -32.95 1.71
C MET A 1 -17.44 -32.73 0.30
N SER A 2 -18.14 -31.96 -0.54
CA SER A 2 -17.80 -31.85 -1.97
C SER A 2 -16.48 -31.11 -2.15
N ARG A 3 -15.68 -31.51 -3.13
CA ARG A 3 -14.38 -30.87 -3.46
C ARG A 3 -14.54 -29.35 -3.69
N SER A 4 -15.74 -28.90 -4.10
CA SER A 4 -16.11 -27.49 -4.26
C SER A 4 -16.18 -26.73 -2.92
N ASP A 5 -16.71 -27.32 -1.85
CA ASP A 5 -16.85 -26.64 -0.55
C ASP A 5 -15.49 -26.30 0.07
N THR A 6 -14.50 -27.18 -0.14
CA THR A 6 -13.14 -26.99 0.36
C THR A 6 -12.41 -25.87 -0.38
N ILE A 7 -12.64 -25.74 -1.70
CA ILE A 7 -12.06 -24.66 -2.52
C ILE A 7 -12.69 -23.33 -2.12
N THR A 8 -14.02 -23.25 -1.98
CA THR A 8 -14.73 -22.03 -1.57
C THR A 8 -14.25 -21.54 -0.20
N ARG A 9 -14.12 -22.44 0.79
CA ARG A 9 -13.59 -22.07 2.12
C ARG A 9 -12.16 -21.53 2.06
N ARG A 10 -11.29 -22.15 1.26
CA ARG A 10 -9.90 -21.71 1.09
C ARG A 10 -9.81 -20.37 0.34
N LEU A 11 -10.70 -20.16 -0.64
CA LEU A 11 -10.82 -18.90 -1.35
C LEU A 11 -11.20 -17.77 -0.39
N TYR A 12 -12.21 -17.94 0.46
CA TYR A 12 -12.58 -16.92 1.45
C TYR A 12 -11.47 -16.61 2.45
N GLN A 13 -10.70 -17.62 2.88
CA GLN A 13 -9.55 -17.42 3.78
C GLN A 13 -8.43 -16.56 3.19
N ILE A 14 -8.27 -16.58 1.86
CA ILE A 14 -7.27 -15.77 1.16
C ILE A 14 -7.86 -14.43 0.71
N ALA A 15 -9.08 -14.45 0.15
CA ALA A 15 -9.74 -13.28 -0.39
C ALA A 15 -10.18 -12.30 0.69
N GLY A 16 -10.67 -12.77 1.84
CA GLY A 16 -11.09 -11.93 2.96
C GLY A 16 -10.04 -10.89 3.39
N PRO A 17 -8.82 -11.29 3.76
CA PRO A 17 -7.77 -10.34 4.15
C PRO A 17 -7.33 -9.45 2.99
N ILE A 18 -7.33 -9.95 1.75
CA ILE A 18 -6.98 -9.15 0.56
C ILE A 18 -8.02 -8.06 0.33
N ILE A 19 -9.31 -8.38 0.41
CA ILE A 19 -10.41 -7.41 0.25
C ILE A 19 -10.33 -6.35 1.35
N LEU A 20 -10.15 -6.75 2.60
CA LEU A 20 -10.00 -5.81 3.72
C LEU A 20 -8.80 -4.87 3.52
N ALA A 21 -7.65 -5.39 3.09
CA ALA A 21 -6.48 -4.58 2.82
C ALA A 21 -6.71 -3.57 1.68
N ASN A 22 -7.48 -3.94 0.66
CA ASN A 22 -7.79 -3.06 -0.47
C ASN A 22 -8.91 -2.05 -0.16
N LEU A 23 -9.78 -2.33 0.82
CA LEU A 23 -10.82 -1.40 1.27
C LEU A 23 -10.26 -0.22 2.08
N ALA A 24 -9.06 -0.34 2.64
CA ALA A 24 -8.45 0.74 3.42
C ALA A 24 -8.31 2.04 2.61
N THR A 25 -7.89 1.95 1.34
CA THR A 25 -7.68 3.11 0.47
C THR A 25 -8.96 3.92 0.20
N PRO A 26 -10.07 3.33 -0.29
CA PRO A 26 -11.31 4.09 -0.49
C PRO A 26 -11.93 4.57 0.82
N LEU A 27 -11.83 3.80 1.91
CA LEU A 27 -12.33 4.24 3.21
C LEU A 27 -11.59 5.46 3.73
N LEU A 28 -10.26 5.52 3.57
CA LEU A 28 -9.46 6.69 3.93
C LEU A 28 -9.93 7.93 3.16
N GLY A 29 -10.09 7.83 1.84
CA GLY A 29 -10.57 8.95 1.02
C GLY A 29 -12.00 9.39 1.36
N MET A 30 -12.87 8.44 1.72
CA MET A 30 -14.21 8.76 2.22
C MET A 30 -14.16 9.55 3.54
N VAL A 31 -13.28 9.16 4.46
CA VAL A 31 -13.10 9.85 5.74
C VAL A 31 -12.53 11.25 5.51
N ASP A 32 -11.49 11.40 4.68
CA ASP A 32 -10.89 12.70 4.35
C ASP A 32 -11.94 13.66 3.77
N THR A 33 -12.74 13.17 2.82
CA THR A 33 -13.81 13.96 2.19
C THR A 33 -14.92 14.30 3.18
N ALA A 34 -15.30 13.37 4.08
CA ALA A 34 -16.32 13.62 5.08
C ALA A 34 -15.88 14.63 6.15
N VAL A 35 -14.61 14.59 6.56
CA VAL A 35 -14.03 15.53 7.53
C VAL A 35 -13.93 16.92 6.92
N ILE A 36 -13.35 17.04 5.72
CA ILE A 36 -13.22 18.34 5.04
C ILE A 36 -14.59 18.87 4.59
N GLY A 37 -15.49 17.99 4.18
CA GLY A 37 -16.85 18.37 3.78
C GLY A 37 -17.69 18.99 4.89
N GLN A 38 -17.44 18.62 6.16
CA GLN A 38 -18.09 19.24 7.32
C GLN A 38 -17.70 20.71 7.52
N LEU A 39 -16.56 21.14 6.98
CA LEU A 39 -16.11 22.54 7.07
C LEU A 39 -16.92 23.47 6.17
N GLY A 40 -17.69 22.94 5.20
CA GLY A 40 -18.56 23.74 4.34
C GLY A 40 -17.84 24.65 3.35
N GLU A 41 -16.53 24.50 3.18
CA GLU A 41 -15.70 25.30 2.27
C GLU A 41 -15.32 24.49 1.01
N PRO A 42 -15.96 24.75 -0.15
CA PRO A 42 -15.69 23.99 -1.39
C PRO A 42 -14.23 24.08 -1.85
N GLN A 43 -13.55 25.18 -1.53
CA GLN A 43 -12.14 25.39 -1.87
C GLN A 43 -11.23 24.35 -1.19
N LEU A 44 -11.55 23.94 0.04
CA LEU A 44 -10.79 22.93 0.78
C LEU A 44 -10.93 21.54 0.14
N LEU A 45 -12.11 21.20 -0.39
CA LEU A 45 -12.32 19.96 -1.15
C LEU A 45 -11.54 19.97 -2.47
N GLY A 46 -11.49 21.13 -3.16
CA GLY A 46 -10.67 21.30 -4.35
C GLY A 46 -9.17 21.14 -4.07
N ALA A 47 -8.68 21.74 -2.97
CA ALA A 47 -7.31 21.59 -2.52
C ALA A 47 -6.98 20.15 -2.11
N LEU A 48 -7.90 19.46 -1.42
CA LEU A 48 -7.79 18.04 -1.07
C LEU A 48 -7.65 17.18 -2.33
N ALA A 49 -8.49 17.41 -3.35
CA ALA A 49 -8.44 16.64 -4.59
C ALA A 49 -7.09 16.79 -5.32
N LEU A 50 -6.56 18.02 -5.38
CA LEU A 50 -5.24 18.28 -5.97
C LEU A 50 -4.13 17.63 -5.14
N GLY A 51 -4.17 17.77 -3.81
CA GLY A 51 -3.22 17.13 -2.90
C GLY A 51 -3.23 15.61 -3.04
N ALA A 52 -4.41 15.00 -3.10
CA ALA A 52 -4.60 13.57 -3.33
C ALA A 52 -4.05 13.13 -4.69
N MET A 53 -4.20 13.94 -5.75
CA MET A 53 -3.67 13.63 -7.08
C MET A 53 -2.13 13.63 -7.08
N ILE A 54 -1.51 14.64 -6.48
CA ILE A 54 -0.05 14.72 -6.33
C ILE A 54 0.45 13.57 -5.46
N PHE A 55 -0.19 13.31 -4.33
CA PHE A 55 0.14 12.18 -3.47
C PHE A 55 0.04 10.86 -4.23
N ASN A 56 -1.03 10.63 -5.00
CA ASN A 56 -1.23 9.42 -5.78
C ASN A 56 -0.11 9.25 -6.82
N LEU A 57 0.24 10.31 -7.55
CA LEU A 57 1.35 10.30 -8.51
C LEU A 57 2.67 9.87 -7.86
N VAL A 58 3.03 10.50 -6.73
CA VAL A 58 4.25 10.18 -6.00
C VAL A 58 4.20 8.74 -5.45
N PHE A 59 3.11 8.38 -4.77
CA PHE A 59 2.93 7.06 -4.17
C PHE A 59 2.99 5.92 -5.20
N TRP A 60 2.30 6.07 -6.34
CA TRP A 60 2.39 5.11 -7.45
C TRP A 60 3.76 5.13 -8.13
N GLY A 61 4.43 6.28 -8.18
CA GLY A 61 5.81 6.41 -8.64
C GLY A 61 6.77 5.49 -7.87
N PHE A 62 6.58 5.35 -6.55
CA PHE A 62 7.34 4.40 -5.72
C PHE A 62 6.79 2.96 -5.75
N GLY A 63 5.80 2.66 -6.57
CA GLY A 63 5.25 1.32 -6.75
C GLY A 63 6.28 0.28 -7.20
N PHE A 64 7.37 0.72 -7.85
CA PHE A 64 8.51 -0.14 -8.21
C PHE A 64 9.15 -0.80 -6.98
N LEU A 65 9.18 -0.12 -5.84
CA LEU A 65 9.78 -0.65 -4.62
C LEU A 65 8.99 -1.87 -4.13
N ARG A 66 7.66 -1.83 -4.24
CA ARG A 66 6.80 -2.98 -3.89
C ARG A 66 6.99 -4.14 -4.87
N MET A 67 6.93 -3.90 -6.18
CA MET A 67 7.05 -4.97 -7.17
C MET A 67 8.46 -5.56 -7.24
N GLY A 68 9.50 -4.73 -7.19
CA GLY A 68 10.89 -5.17 -7.24
C GLY A 68 11.30 -6.02 -6.03
N THR A 69 10.86 -5.64 -4.84
CA THR A 69 11.18 -6.39 -3.62
C THR A 69 10.41 -7.71 -3.53
N THR A 70 9.15 -7.73 -3.97
CA THR A 70 8.35 -8.96 -4.12
C THR A 70 9.05 -9.95 -5.05
N ALA A 71 9.58 -9.48 -6.19
CA ALA A 71 10.30 -10.34 -7.13
C ALA A 71 11.59 -10.93 -6.55
N LEU A 72 12.39 -10.12 -5.83
CA LEU A 72 13.62 -10.58 -5.19
C LEU A 72 13.33 -11.59 -4.05
N VAL A 73 12.33 -11.30 -3.21
CA VAL A 73 11.91 -12.22 -2.14
C VAL A 73 11.33 -13.52 -2.72
N ALA A 74 10.57 -13.45 -3.81
CA ALA A 74 10.06 -14.64 -4.50
C ALA A 74 11.21 -15.52 -5.05
N GLN A 75 12.25 -14.90 -5.62
CA GLN A 75 13.44 -15.63 -6.08
C GLN A 75 14.21 -16.28 -4.93
N ALA A 76 14.44 -15.56 -3.83
CA ALA A 76 15.10 -16.11 -2.64
C ALA A 76 14.29 -17.28 -2.02
N LYS A 77 12.96 -17.13 -1.97
CA LYS A 77 12.05 -18.20 -1.56
C LYS A 77 12.12 -19.42 -2.48
N GLY A 78 12.21 -19.21 -3.80
CA GLY A 78 12.39 -20.29 -4.77
C GLY A 78 13.71 -21.05 -4.62
N ARG A 79 14.75 -20.39 -4.11
CA ARG A 79 16.06 -20.99 -3.78
C ARG A 79 16.12 -21.62 -2.38
N ALA A 80 15.02 -21.59 -1.62
CA ALA A 80 14.95 -22.04 -0.23
C ALA A 80 16.01 -21.37 0.69
N ASP A 81 16.34 -20.10 0.42
CA ASP A 81 17.31 -19.32 1.19
C ASP A 81 16.60 -18.32 2.13
N PRO A 82 16.35 -18.68 3.40
CA PRO A 82 15.67 -17.79 4.34
C PRO A 82 16.55 -16.61 4.79
N ALA A 83 17.88 -16.72 4.68
CA ALA A 83 18.78 -15.62 5.03
C ALA A 83 18.65 -14.50 3.98
N ALA A 84 18.68 -14.86 2.69
CA ALA A 84 18.46 -13.91 1.61
C ALA A 84 17.09 -13.21 1.70
N ILE A 85 16.03 -13.91 2.13
CA ILE A 85 14.71 -13.29 2.36
C ILE A 85 14.79 -12.18 3.42
N ARG A 86 15.47 -12.43 4.55
CA ARG A 86 15.61 -11.45 5.64
C ARG A 86 16.48 -10.26 5.21
N ASP A 87 17.53 -10.52 4.43
CA ASP A 87 18.39 -9.48 3.86
C ASP A 87 17.63 -8.58 2.89
N HIS A 88 16.85 -9.17 1.97
CA HIS A 88 16.01 -8.38 1.07
C HIS A 88 14.97 -7.58 1.84
N LEU A 89 14.31 -8.17 2.84
CA LEU A 89 13.32 -7.47 3.66
C LEU A 89 13.91 -6.28 4.41
N SER A 90 15.04 -6.48 5.10
CA SER A 90 15.70 -5.42 5.88
C SER A 90 16.18 -4.26 5.01
N ARG A 91 16.83 -4.56 3.87
CA ARG A 91 17.27 -3.53 2.91
C ARG A 91 16.10 -2.76 2.30
N SER A 92 15.02 -3.47 1.95
CA SER A 92 13.81 -2.85 1.40
C SER A 92 13.13 -1.95 2.41
N LEU A 93 13.03 -2.39 3.66
CA LEU A 93 12.42 -1.62 4.74
C LEU A 93 13.24 -0.37 5.04
N LEU A 94 14.57 -0.48 5.12
CA LEU A 94 15.46 0.66 5.31
C LEU A 94 15.31 1.65 4.15
N LEU A 95 15.30 1.17 2.90
CA LEU A 95 15.13 2.03 1.73
C LEU A 95 13.76 2.73 1.75
N ALA A 96 12.68 2.02 2.08
CA ALA A 96 11.35 2.60 2.20
C ALA A 96 11.28 3.69 3.26
N VAL A 97 11.87 3.46 4.44
CA VAL A 97 11.92 4.45 5.53
C VAL A 97 12.75 5.67 5.14
N VAL A 98 13.93 5.48 4.56
CA VAL A 98 14.80 6.59 4.13
C VAL A 98 14.12 7.43 3.05
N LEU A 99 13.52 6.81 2.04
CA LEU A 99 12.78 7.53 0.99
C LEU A 99 11.55 8.25 1.57
N GLY A 100 10.80 7.60 2.47
CA GLY A 100 9.64 8.21 3.13
C GLY A 100 10.01 9.43 3.97
N LEU A 101 11.08 9.33 4.76
CA LEU A 101 11.60 10.46 5.54
C LEU A 101 12.12 11.57 4.63
N PHE A 102 12.82 11.23 3.56
CA PHE A 102 13.31 12.21 2.59
C PHE A 102 12.16 12.98 1.93
N LEU A 103 11.08 12.30 1.55
CA LEU A 103 9.87 12.95 1.04
C LEU A 103 9.20 13.85 2.10
N CYS A 104 9.11 13.39 3.35
CA CYS A 104 8.55 14.21 4.44
C CYS A 104 9.38 15.48 4.69
N LEU A 105 10.71 15.38 4.61
CA LEU A 105 11.61 16.53 4.75
C LEU A 105 11.48 17.50 3.57
N LEU A 106 11.38 16.99 2.34
CA LEU A 106 11.15 17.83 1.15
C LEU A 106 9.76 18.48 1.10
N GLN A 107 8.78 17.90 1.80
CA GLN A 107 7.46 18.51 1.94
C GLN A 107 7.50 19.73 2.87
N GLN A 108 8.49 19.83 3.76
CA GLN A 108 8.67 21.03 4.57
C GLN A 108 9.17 22.18 3.67
N PRO A 109 8.62 23.39 3.82
CA PRO A 109 9.04 24.56 3.04
C PRO A 109 10.50 24.95 3.30
#